data_AF-A0A0J1GV55-F1
#
_entry.id   AF-A0A0J1GV55-F1
#
_cell.length_a   1.000
_cell.length_b   1.000
_cell.length_c   1.000
_cell.angle_alpha   90.00
_cell.angle_beta   90.00
_cell.angle_gamma   90.00
#
_symmetry.space_group_name_H-M   'P 1'
#
loop_
_entity.id
_entity.type
_entity.pdbx_description
1 polymer ?
#
loop_
_entity_poly.entity_id
_entity_poly.type
_entity_poly.pdbx_seq_one_letter_code
_entity_poly.pdbx_strand_id
1 'polypeptide(L)' 'MNVTHRIDSAKAVTTDWIISTDKEAFFYNGKDIGFIKSMIGSKKLVVQFNDRTTKTVSFNLDKLDEKVQPLAKACNWKV' A
#
# COMPACT_ATOMS: atom_id res chain seq x y z
N MET A 1 -5.41 12.66 2.76
CA MET A 1 -6.63 11.83 2.78
C MET A 1 -6.52 10.80 3.89
N ASN A 2 -7.49 10.72 4.79
CA ASN A 2 -7.49 9.65 5.79
C ASN A 2 -7.86 8.32 5.14
N VAL A 3 -6.91 7.39 5.13
CA VAL A 3 -7.06 6.05 4.57
C VAL A 3 -6.80 5.02 5.66
N THR A 4 -7.78 4.13 5.87
CA THR A 4 -7.63 2.97 6.76
C THR A 4 -7.16 1.79 5.95
N HIS A 5 -6.04 1.17 6.32
CA HIS A 5 -5.53 -0.01 5.64
C HIS A 5 -5.15 -1.11 6.61
N ARG A 6 -5.12 -2.34 6.11
CA ARG A 6 -4.55 -3.51 6.80
C ARG A 6 -3.87 -4.44 5.82
N ILE A 7 -2.80 -5.08 6.29
CA ILE A 7 -2.09 -6.13 5.58
C ILE A 7 -2.54 -7.47 6.19
N ASP A 8 -3.09 -8.36 5.37
CA ASP A 8 -3.67 -9.64 5.79
C ASP A 8 -4.64 -9.50 6.98
N SER A 9 -4.32 -10.15 8.10
CA SER A 9 -5.09 -10.16 9.35
C SER A 9 -4.49 -9.25 10.41
N ALA A 10 -3.52 -8.40 10.06
CA ALA A 10 -2.97 -7.40 10.98
C ALA A 10 -4.03 -6.37 11.40
N LYS A 11 -3.78 -5.71 12.53
CA LYS A 11 -4.63 -4.62 13.02
C LYS A 11 -4.69 -3.50 11.95
N ALA A 12 -5.90 -3.05 11.63
CA ALA A 12 -6.08 -1.92 10.73
C ALA A 12 -5.55 -0.62 11.35
N VAL A 13 -4.92 0.20 10.51
CA VAL A 13 -4.37 1.50 10.89
C VAL A 13 -4.87 2.58 9.94
N THR A 14 -5.12 3.78 10.47
CA THR A 14 -5.52 4.94 9.69
C THR A 14 -4.35 5.90 9.56
N THR A 15 -4.03 6.28 8.34
CA THR A 15 -2.89 7.14 8.00
C THR A 15 -3.29 8.14 6.93
N ASP A 16 -2.65 9.30 6.91
CA ASP A 16 -2.84 10.27 5.83
C ASP A 16 -2.09 9.84 4.56
N TRP A 17 -2.80 9.79 3.44
CA TRP A 17 -2.28 9.49 2.10
C TRP A 17 -2.44 10.69 1.18
N ILE A 18 -1.51 10.87 0.25
CA ILE A 18 -1.52 11.97 -0.72
C ILE A 18 -2.44 11.60 -1.88
N ILE A 19 -3.32 12.51 -2.31
CA ILE A 19 -4.18 12.32 -3.50
C ILE A 19 -3.44 12.88 -4.72
N SER A 20 -3.52 12.20 -5.87
CA SER A 20 -3.01 12.69 -7.16
C SER A 20 -3.70 13.99 -7.61
N THR A 21 -3.07 14.75 -8.50
CA THR A 21 -3.62 16.02 -8.99
C THR A 21 -4.94 15.86 -9.74
N ASP A 22 -5.10 14.75 -10.48
CA ASP A 22 -6.34 14.36 -11.19
C ASP A 22 -7.38 13.68 -10.29
N LYS A 23 -7.04 13.40 -9.02
CA LYS A 23 -7.88 12.71 -8.02
C LYS A 23 -8.25 11.27 -8.38
N GLU A 24 -7.51 10.64 -9.29
CA GLU A 24 -7.73 9.24 -9.68
C GLU A 24 -6.92 8.24 -8.84
N ALA A 25 -5.91 8.70 -8.09
CA ALA A 25 -5.04 7.86 -7.28
C ALA A 25 -4.73 8.48 -5.91
N PHE A 26 -4.26 7.62 -5.00
CA PHE A 26 -3.73 8.03 -3.71
C PHE A 26 -2.49 7.21 -3.34
N PHE A 27 -1.56 7.83 -2.61
CA PHE A 27 -0.24 7.29 -2.31
C PHE A 27 0.06 7.35 -0.82
N TYR A 28 0.66 6.29 -0.29
CA TYR A 28 1.10 6.24 1.10
C TYR A 28 2.12 7.36 1.37
N ASN A 29 1.92 8.15 2.43
CA ASN A 29 2.72 9.34 2.69
C ASN A 29 3.95 9.04 3.58
N GLY A 30 5.13 9.53 3.17
CA GLY A 30 6.35 9.64 3.99
C GLY A 30 7.21 8.38 4.18
N LYS A 31 6.64 7.18 4.28
CA LYS A 31 7.40 5.91 4.45
C LYS A 31 7.02 4.84 3.42
N ASP A 32 6.86 5.26 2.17
CA ASP A 32 6.49 4.43 1.02
C ASP A 32 7.36 3.17 0.84
N ILE A 33 8.69 3.28 0.92
CA ILE A 33 9.59 2.10 0.82
C ILE A 33 9.35 1.13 1.98
N GLY A 34 9.24 1.65 3.20
CA GLY A 34 8.96 0.84 4.39
C GLY A 34 7.59 0.15 4.30
N PHE A 35 6.61 0.85 3.74
CA PHE A 35 5.28 0.32 3.51
C PHE A 35 5.28 -0.81 2.47
N ILE A 36 5.96 -0.63 1.33
CA ILE A 36 6.14 -1.69 0.33
C ILE A 36 6.82 -2.91 0.93
N LYS A 37 7.89 -2.71 1.71
CA LYS A 37 8.58 -3.81 2.40
C LYS A 37 7.67 -4.56 3.38
N SER A 38 6.79 -3.85 4.08
CA SER A 38 5.83 -4.49 4.99
C SER A 38 4.79 -5.38 4.29
N MET A 39 4.61 -5.21 2.97
CA MET A 39 3.71 -6.01 2.14
C MET A 39 4.40 -7.25 1.52
N ILE A 40 5.73 -7.33 1.54
CA ILE A 40 6.48 -8.44 0.95
C ILE A 40 6.22 -9.71 1.78
N GLY A 41 5.84 -10.79 1.10
CA GLY A 41 5.47 -12.06 1.74
C GLY A 41 4.02 -12.14 2.23
N SER A 42 3.28 -11.03 2.23
CA SER A 42 1.85 -10.98 2.55
C SER A 42 0.97 -11.39 1.37
N LYS A 43 -0.32 -11.59 1.64
CA LYS A 43 -1.29 -12.06 0.63
C LYS A 43 -2.23 -10.97 0.14
N LYS A 44 -2.61 -10.04 1.01
CA LYS A 44 -3.62 -9.03 0.67
C LYS A 44 -3.38 -7.72 1.39
N LEU A 45 -3.50 -6.63 0.66
CA LEU A 45 -3.70 -5.30 1.22
C LEU A 45 -5.19 -4.95 1.11
N VAL A 46 -5.82 -4.57 2.21
CA VAL A 46 -7.18 -4.02 2.21
C VAL A 46 -7.10 -2.54 2.54
N VAL A 47 -7.77 -1.71 1.74
CA VAL A 47 -7.76 -0.26 1.85
C VAL A 47 -9.20 0.24 1.90
N GLN A 48 -9.50 1.12 2.85
CA GLN A 48 -10.76 1.80 2.99
C GLN A 48 -10.53 3.31 3.03
N PHE A 49 -11.33 4.03 2.24
CA PHE A 49 -11.28 5.49 2.15
C PHE A 49 -12.69 6.05 1.93
N ASN A 50 -12.87 7.34 2.18
CA ASN A 50 -14.13 8.04 1.96
C ASN A 50 -13.98 9.05 0.83
N ASP A 51 -14.73 8.85 -0.24
CA ASP A 51 -14.84 9.77 -1.38
C ASP A 51 -16.32 9.91 -1.74
N ARG A 52 -17.01 10.81 -1.03
CA ARG A 52 -18.47 10.97 -0.93
C ARG A 52 -19.21 9.79 -0.28
N THR A 53 -18.73 8.58 -0.52
CA THR A 53 -19.15 7.34 0.12
C THR A 53 -17.92 6.55 0.58
N THR A 54 -18.10 5.71 1.60
CA THR A 54 -17.06 4.80 2.06
C THR A 54 -16.85 3.69 1.04
N LYS A 55 -15.63 3.56 0.52
CA LYS A 55 -15.22 2.53 -0.43
C LYS A 55 -14.18 1.63 0.24
N THR A 56 -14.24 0.32 -0.03
CA THR A 56 -13.24 -0.65 0.42
C THR A 56 -12.74 -1.44 -0.78
N VAL A 57 -11.42 -1.49 -0.96
CA VAL A 57 -10.74 -2.17 -2.06
C VAL A 57 -9.74 -3.16 -1.49
N SER A 58 -9.57 -4.29 -2.16
CA SER A 58 -8.56 -5.30 -1.82
C SER A 58 -7.60 -5.50 -2.97
N PHE A 59 -6.31 -5.54 -2.67
CA PHE A 59 -5.23 -5.80 -3.62
C PHE A 59 -4.60 -7.15 -3.29
N ASN A 60 -4.44 -8.01 -4.29
CA ASN A 60 -3.66 -9.24 -4.14
C ASN A 60 -2.17 -8.89 -4.13
N LEU A 61 -1.44 -9.42 -3.16
CA LEU A 61 0.00 -9.24 -2.99
C LEU A 61 0.81 -10.49 -3.36
N ASP A 62 0.17 -11.53 -3.90
CA ASP A 62 0.85 -12.72 -4.37
C ASP A 62 1.98 -12.36 -5.35
N LYS A 63 3.17 -12.92 -5.08
CA LYS A 63 4.39 -12.70 -5.87
C LYS A 63 4.87 -11.24 -5.92
N LEU A 64 4.46 -10.41 -4.96
CA LEU A 64 4.95 -9.03 -4.87
C LEU A 64 6.48 -8.99 -4.78
N ASP A 65 7.09 -9.91 -4.05
CA ASP A 65 8.53 -10.10 -3.93
C ASP A 65 9.19 -10.27 -5.30
N GLU A 66 8.69 -11.18 -6.15
CA GLU A 66 9.18 -11.38 -7.51
C GLU A 66 9.08 -10.11 -8.36
N LYS A 67 7.99 -9.33 -8.19
CA LYS A 67 7.74 -8.10 -8.94
C LYS A 67 8.62 -6.93 -8.51
N VAL A 68 8.96 -6.85 -7.22
CA VAL A 68 9.81 -5.76 -6.70
C VAL A 68 11.30 -6.07 -6.80
N GLN A 69 11.70 -7.33 -7.06
CA GLN A 69 13.10 -7.74 -7.22
C GLN A 69 13.93 -6.84 -8.16
N PRO A 70 13.47 -6.49 -9.38
CA PRO A 70 14.24 -5.60 -10.26
C PRO A 70 14.49 -4.22 -9.65
N LEU A 71 13.46 -3.65 -9.03
CA LEU A 71 13.54 -2.35 -8.35
C LEU A 71 14.46 -2.43 -7.13
N ALA A 72 14.35 -3.50 -6.35
CA ALA A 72 15.19 -3.72 -5.18
C ALA A 72 16.67 -3.85 -5.53
N LYS A 73 17.00 -4.56 -6.62
CA LYS A 73 18.38 -4.65 -7.13
C LYS A 73 18.90 -3.29 -7.59
N ALA A 74 18.11 -2.54 -8.35
CA ALA A 74 18.49 -1.22 -8.84
C ALA A 74 18.70 -0.21 -7.69
N CYS A 75 17.87 -0.27 -6.65
CA CYS A 75 17.89 0.66 -5.53
C CYS A 75 18.65 0.14 -4.30
N ASN A 76 19.31 -1.01 -4.39
CA ASN A 76 20.02 -1.70 -3.30
C ASN A 76 19.17 -1.90 -2.03
N TRP A 77 17.89 -2.25 -2.20
CA TRP A 77 17.01 -2.58 -1.10
C TRP A 77 17.18 -4.04 -0.70
N LYS A 78 17.38 -4.29 0.60
CA LYS A 78 17.17 -5.62 1.15
C LYS A 78 15.67 -5.93 1.09
N VAL A 79 15.35 -6.94 0.31
CA VAL A 79 14.05 -7.62 0.22
C VAL A 79 14.16 -8.94 0.96
#